data_AF-A0A972V9U2-F1
#
_entry.id   AF-A0A972V9U2-F1
#
_cell.length_a   1.000
_cell.length_b   1.000
_cell.length_c   1.000
_cell.angle_alpha   90.00
_cell.angle_beta   90.00
_cell.angle_gamma   90.00
#
_symmetry.space_group_name_H-M   'P 1'
#
loop_
_entity.id
_entity.type
_entity.pdbx_description
1 polymer ?
#
loop_
_entity_poly.entity_id
_entity_poly.type
_entity_poly.pdbx_seq_one_letter_code
_entity_poly.pdbx_strand_id
1 'polypeptide(L)'
;MCNAWVSRCLCAVLVGILGSQGVVAQEVPLVLNELLASNDSGVRDPQGEFEDWVELLNMSDSAFDAAGLFLTDDTANPTKWQIPAGRPALTTVPANGYLVVWLDNDSGEAGLHATFKLSAGGELVALVASDGTTRVDEVVFGNQVVDVSYGRFPNAGTFWRQLADPTPGAENHTLFLGEVDDTKFSLDRGFYEEPNELALSCDTLGAVIVYTLDGSDPYFPDEGDSRPGNGTVYTEPIRLDKTTVLRAAAFKPGYNPSNVDTQSYV
;
A
#
# COMPACT_ATOMS: atom_id res chain seq x y z
N MET A 1 -55.46 -74.25 -2.84
CA MET A 1 -54.92 -73.68 -1.59
C MET A 1 -53.69 -72.85 -1.93
N CYS A 2 -53.81 -71.52 -1.99
CA CYS A 2 -52.76 -70.58 -1.59
C CYS A 2 -53.37 -69.17 -1.58
N ASN A 3 -53.18 -68.46 -0.46
CA ASN A 3 -53.78 -67.17 -0.13
C ASN A 3 -52.85 -66.01 -0.51
N ALA A 4 -53.47 -64.94 -1.03
CA ALA A 4 -53.40 -63.54 -0.59
C ALA A 4 -52.13 -62.66 -0.74
N TRP A 5 -52.46 -61.36 -0.85
CA TRP A 5 -51.69 -60.12 -0.60
C TRP A 5 -51.02 -59.43 -1.80
N VAL A 6 -51.78 -58.48 -2.38
CA VAL A 6 -51.25 -57.34 -3.13
C VAL A 6 -50.79 -56.29 -2.10
N SER A 7 -49.48 -56.04 -2.01
CA SER A 7 -48.93 -54.90 -1.28
C SER A 7 -48.32 -53.92 -2.28
N ARG A 8 -48.90 -52.72 -2.37
CA ARG A 8 -48.40 -51.62 -3.20
C ARG A 8 -47.15 -51.03 -2.55
N CYS A 9 -45.98 -51.23 -3.15
CA CYS A 9 -44.79 -50.45 -2.82
C CYS A 9 -44.94 -49.04 -3.40
N LEU A 10 -45.04 -48.04 -2.54
CA LEU A 10 -44.82 -46.63 -2.88
C LEU A 10 -43.32 -46.46 -3.18
N CYS A 11 -42.96 -46.26 -4.44
CA CYS A 11 -41.61 -45.86 -4.80
C CYS A 11 -41.52 -44.34 -4.60
N ALA A 12 -40.94 -43.89 -3.49
CA ALA A 12 -40.63 -42.49 -3.27
C ALA A 12 -39.47 -42.11 -4.22
N VAL A 13 -39.77 -41.31 -5.24
CA VAL A 13 -38.75 -40.67 -6.07
C VAL A 13 -38.09 -39.59 -5.21
N LEU A 14 -36.93 -39.89 -4.64
CA LEU A 14 -36.00 -38.90 -4.12
C LEU A 14 -35.43 -38.13 -5.31
N VAL A 15 -36.00 -36.95 -5.60
CA VAL A 15 -35.35 -35.95 -6.45
C VAL A 15 -34.19 -35.38 -5.64
N GLY A 16 -32.99 -35.94 -5.83
CA GLY A 16 -31.77 -35.34 -5.34
C GLY A 16 -31.54 -34.02 -6.07
N ILE A 17 -31.78 -32.90 -5.40
CA ILE A 17 -31.34 -31.60 -5.89
C ILE A 17 -29.81 -31.59 -5.73
N LEU A 18 -29.10 -31.90 -6.82
CA LEU A 18 -27.68 -31.61 -6.95
C LEU A 18 -27.55 -30.08 -6.97
N GLY A 19 -27.41 -29.48 -5.79
CA GLY A 19 -26.90 -28.13 -5.70
C GLY A 19 -25.49 -28.14 -6.25
N SER A 20 -25.26 -27.44 -7.36
CA SER A 20 -23.90 -27.13 -7.80
C SER A 20 -23.24 -26.35 -6.67
N GLN A 21 -22.32 -26.97 -5.95
CA GLN A 21 -21.40 -26.25 -5.10
C GLN A 21 -20.58 -25.38 -6.05
N GLY A 22 -20.95 -24.11 -6.18
CA GLY A 22 -20.11 -23.13 -6.84
C GLY A 22 -18.81 -23.09 -6.06
N VAL A 23 -17.70 -23.42 -6.70
CA VAL A 23 -16.38 -23.14 -6.14
C VAL A 23 -16.29 -21.62 -6.06
N VAL A 24 -16.45 -21.07 -4.87
CA VAL A 24 -16.09 -19.67 -4.63
C VAL A 24 -14.57 -19.63 -4.79
N ALA A 25 -14.08 -18.88 -5.78
CA ALA A 25 -12.66 -18.63 -5.91
C ALA A 25 -12.18 -18.01 -4.59
N GLN A 26 -11.16 -18.61 -3.98
CA GLN A 26 -10.56 -18.05 -2.77
C GLN A 26 -9.98 -16.68 -3.13
N GLU A 27 -10.46 -15.62 -2.48
CA GLU A 27 -9.82 -14.31 -2.61
C GLU A 27 -8.38 -14.41 -2.09
N VAL A 28 -7.43 -13.90 -2.88
CA VAL A 28 -6.02 -13.85 -2.51
C VAL A 28 -5.83 -12.57 -1.67
N PRO A 29 -5.58 -12.66 -0.35
CA PRO A 29 -5.47 -11.50 0.53
C PRO A 29 -4.08 -10.87 0.50
N LEU A 30 -3.28 -11.15 -0.54
CA LEU A 30 -1.91 -10.67 -0.68
C LEU A 30 -1.89 -9.47 -1.62
N VAL A 31 -1.09 -8.47 -1.29
CA VAL A 31 -0.78 -7.32 -2.14
C VAL A 31 0.73 -7.13 -2.22
N LEU A 32 1.21 -6.53 -3.31
CA LEU A 32 2.58 -6.02 -3.40
C LEU A 32 2.71 -4.84 -2.43
N ASN A 33 3.71 -4.87 -1.54
CA ASN A 33 3.83 -3.87 -0.48
C ASN A 33 5.09 -2.99 -0.62
N GLU A 34 6.21 -3.58 -1.00
CA GLU A 34 7.49 -2.87 -1.13
C GLU A 34 8.38 -3.60 -2.14
N LEU A 35 9.25 -2.87 -2.83
CA LEU A 35 10.30 -3.43 -3.68
C LEU A 35 11.58 -2.60 -3.60
N LEU A 36 12.72 -3.24 -3.85
CA LEU A 36 14.00 -2.59 -4.05
C LEU A 36 14.62 -3.18 -5.31
N ALA A 37 14.80 -2.37 -6.35
CA ALA A 37 15.38 -2.79 -7.64
C ALA A 37 16.79 -2.23 -7.89
N SER A 38 17.42 -1.68 -6.84
CA SER A 38 18.78 -1.18 -6.88
C SER A 38 19.38 -1.22 -5.47
N ASN A 39 20.10 -2.29 -5.16
CA ASN A 39 20.64 -2.58 -3.84
C ASN A 39 22.17 -2.72 -3.92
N ASP A 40 22.92 -1.87 -3.24
CA ASP A 40 24.40 -1.86 -3.24
C ASP A 40 24.98 -1.98 -1.82
N SER A 41 24.31 -1.40 -0.84
CA SER A 41 24.77 -1.40 0.55
C SER A 41 23.67 -1.59 1.60
N GLY A 42 22.41 -1.72 1.18
CA GLY A 42 21.24 -1.81 2.04
C GLY A 42 20.97 -3.20 2.63
N VAL A 43 19.80 -3.76 2.32
CA VAL A 43 19.33 -5.03 2.88
C VAL A 43 20.08 -6.18 2.22
N ARG A 44 20.52 -7.17 3.01
CA ARG A 44 21.12 -8.38 2.46
C ARG A 44 20.13 -9.55 2.43
N ASP A 45 20.27 -10.40 1.44
CA ASP A 45 19.65 -11.71 1.43
C ASP A 45 20.23 -12.65 2.51
N PRO A 46 19.68 -13.88 2.69
CA PRO A 46 20.21 -14.86 3.64
C PRO A 46 21.66 -15.30 3.37
N GLN A 47 22.19 -15.06 2.16
CA GLN A 47 23.55 -15.38 1.73
C GLN A 47 24.52 -14.21 1.98
N GLY A 48 23.99 -13.04 2.31
CA GLY A 48 24.75 -11.84 2.57
C GLY A 48 24.97 -10.97 1.34
N GLU A 49 24.25 -11.23 0.25
CA GLU A 49 24.35 -10.48 -1.01
C GLU A 49 23.32 -9.35 -1.07
N PHE A 50 23.60 -8.33 -1.87
CA PHE A 50 22.74 -7.17 -2.04
C PHE A 50 21.90 -7.36 -3.30
N GLU A 51 20.80 -8.09 -3.16
CA GLU A 51 19.92 -8.43 -4.27
C GLU A 51 18.65 -7.59 -4.28
N ASP A 52 18.03 -7.55 -5.45
CA ASP A 52 16.71 -6.95 -5.59
C ASP A 52 15.69 -7.83 -4.86
N TRP A 53 14.59 -7.23 -4.41
CA TRP A 53 13.54 -7.98 -3.76
C TRP A 53 12.18 -7.31 -3.91
N VAL A 54 11.15 -8.12 -3.71
CA VAL A 54 9.77 -7.66 -3.59
C VAL A 54 9.13 -8.29 -2.35
N GLU A 55 8.26 -7.52 -1.71
CA GLU A 55 7.52 -7.95 -0.54
C GLU A 55 6.02 -8.03 -0.83
N LEU A 56 5.40 -9.09 -0.35
CA LEU A 56 3.95 -9.24 -0.28
C LEU A 56 3.46 -9.05 1.15
N LEU A 57 2.33 -8.36 1.32
CA LEU A 57 1.64 -8.20 2.59
C LEU A 57 0.32 -8.99 2.57
N ASN A 58 0.11 -9.82 3.60
CA ASN A 58 -1.18 -10.45 3.86
C ASN A 58 -2.11 -9.51 4.62
N MET A 59 -3.15 -9.01 3.94
CA MET A 59 -4.12 -8.07 4.51
C MET A 59 -5.20 -8.73 5.37
N SER A 60 -5.19 -10.07 5.49
CA SER A 60 -6.19 -10.79 6.27
C SER A 60 -5.78 -10.99 7.73
N ASP A 61 -6.77 -11.31 8.55
CA ASP A 61 -6.63 -11.65 9.97
C ASP A 61 -6.27 -13.13 10.21
N SER A 62 -5.95 -13.88 9.15
CA SER A 62 -5.54 -15.28 9.21
C SER A 62 -4.30 -15.54 8.37
N ALA A 63 -3.59 -16.63 8.64
CA ALA A 63 -2.44 -17.01 7.82
C ALA A 63 -2.90 -17.47 6.42
N PHE A 64 -2.15 -17.09 5.39
CA PHE A 64 -2.41 -17.44 4.01
C PHE A 64 -1.17 -18.08 3.37
N ASP A 65 -1.33 -19.24 2.73
CA ASP A 65 -0.24 -19.88 1.99
C ASP A 65 -0.18 -19.35 0.55
N ALA A 66 0.91 -18.65 0.23
CA ALA A 66 1.14 -18.04 -1.08
C ALA A 66 1.57 -19.05 -2.15
N ALA A 67 1.78 -20.32 -1.78
CA ALA A 67 2.22 -21.37 -2.70
C ALA A 67 1.34 -21.46 -3.96
N GLY A 68 1.99 -21.53 -5.12
CA GLY A 68 1.32 -21.70 -6.42
C GLY A 68 0.88 -20.39 -7.09
N LEU A 69 0.89 -19.25 -6.40
CA LEU A 69 0.80 -17.93 -7.03
C LEU A 69 2.05 -17.65 -7.88
N PHE A 70 1.98 -16.64 -8.74
CA PHE A 70 3.10 -16.25 -9.61
C PHE A 70 3.51 -14.80 -9.41
N LEU A 71 4.81 -14.54 -9.57
CA LEU A 71 5.36 -13.21 -9.74
C LEU A 71 5.90 -13.06 -11.16
N THR A 72 5.74 -11.87 -11.72
CA THR A 72 6.27 -11.51 -13.04
C THR A 72 6.58 -10.02 -13.13
N ASP A 73 7.55 -9.68 -13.97
CA ASP A 73 7.86 -8.35 -14.49
C ASP A 73 7.42 -8.19 -15.97
N ASP A 74 6.84 -9.24 -16.55
CA ASP A 74 6.50 -9.32 -17.98
C ASP A 74 5.04 -9.75 -18.15
N THR A 75 4.21 -8.80 -18.60
CA THR A 75 2.78 -9.04 -18.88
C THR A 75 2.53 -10.05 -20.00
N ALA A 76 3.51 -10.31 -20.88
CA ALA A 76 3.42 -11.36 -21.89
C ALA A 76 3.69 -12.77 -21.31
N ASN A 77 4.28 -12.83 -20.10
CA ASN A 77 4.56 -14.06 -19.36
C ASN A 77 4.04 -13.96 -17.92
N PRO A 78 2.71 -14.05 -17.69
CA PRO A 78 2.12 -13.89 -16.36
C PRO A 78 2.54 -14.95 -15.33
N THR A 79 3.11 -16.07 -15.80
CA THR A 79 3.55 -17.20 -14.97
C THR A 79 5.08 -17.31 -14.91
N LYS A 80 5.80 -16.19 -14.98
CA LYS A 80 7.27 -16.15 -15.10
C LYS A 80 7.98 -16.90 -13.97
N TRP A 81 7.58 -16.69 -12.73
CA TRP A 81 8.06 -17.44 -11.58
C TRP A 81 6.92 -17.83 -10.65
N GLN A 82 6.86 -19.11 -10.27
CA GLN A 82 5.84 -19.63 -9.36
C GLN A 82 6.39 -19.69 -7.93
N ILE A 83 5.62 -19.18 -6.96
CA ILE A 83 5.92 -19.35 -5.54
C ILE A 83 5.91 -20.87 -5.23
N PRO A 84 7.01 -21.46 -4.72
CA PRO A 84 7.18 -22.91 -4.63
C PRO A 84 6.08 -23.62 -3.83
N ALA A 85 5.48 -24.65 -4.42
CA ALA A 85 4.58 -25.54 -3.70
C ALA A 85 5.35 -26.50 -2.77
N GLY A 86 4.69 -26.97 -1.70
CA GLY A 86 5.26 -27.96 -0.78
C GLY A 86 6.30 -27.42 0.20
N ARG A 87 6.46 -26.09 0.30
CA ARG A 87 7.36 -25.41 1.25
C ARG A 87 6.59 -24.46 2.20
N PRO A 88 5.57 -24.93 2.93
CA PRO A 88 4.69 -24.05 3.72
C PRO A 88 5.42 -23.23 4.78
N ALA A 89 6.56 -23.70 5.30
CA ALA A 89 7.39 -22.94 6.23
C ALA A 89 7.98 -21.65 5.62
N LEU A 90 8.07 -21.57 4.29
CA LEU A 90 8.52 -20.39 3.56
C LEU A 90 7.38 -19.61 2.92
N THR A 91 6.28 -20.26 2.57
CA THR A 91 5.19 -19.65 1.76
C THR A 91 3.96 -19.27 2.57
N THR A 92 3.84 -19.75 3.82
CA THR A 92 2.75 -19.34 4.71
C THR A 92 3.05 -17.98 5.32
N VAL A 93 2.27 -16.99 4.91
CA VAL A 93 2.32 -15.62 5.42
C VAL A 93 1.39 -15.48 6.61
N PRO A 94 1.85 -15.13 7.82
CA PRO A 94 0.98 -14.88 8.96
C PRO A 94 -0.08 -13.81 8.68
N ALA A 95 -1.10 -13.74 9.54
CA ALA A 95 -2.06 -12.64 9.53
C ALA A 95 -1.33 -11.28 9.66
N ASN A 96 -1.61 -10.32 8.77
CA ASN A 96 -0.88 -9.04 8.70
C ASN A 96 0.65 -9.20 8.57
N GLY A 97 1.11 -10.38 8.13
CA GLY A 97 2.51 -10.70 7.95
C GLY A 97 3.00 -10.38 6.54
N TYR A 98 4.31 -10.53 6.37
CA TYR A 98 5.02 -10.17 5.15
C TYR A 98 5.72 -11.41 4.56
N LEU A 99 5.88 -11.40 3.24
CA LEU A 99 6.65 -12.40 2.50
C LEU A 99 7.63 -11.70 1.58
N VAL A 100 8.91 -11.84 1.87
CA VAL A 100 10.00 -11.30 1.04
C VAL A 100 10.43 -12.36 0.03
N VAL A 101 10.54 -11.95 -1.23
CA VAL A 101 11.07 -12.75 -2.34
C VAL A 101 12.22 -11.99 -2.98
N TRP A 102 13.40 -12.61 -3.00
CA TRP A 102 14.59 -12.09 -3.68
C TRP A 102 14.45 -12.28 -5.19
N LEU A 103 14.92 -11.31 -5.96
CA LEU A 103 14.77 -11.23 -7.42
C LEU A 103 16.17 -11.10 -8.04
N ASP A 104 16.90 -12.22 -8.11
CA ASP A 104 18.35 -12.26 -8.39
C ASP A 104 18.73 -13.13 -9.60
N ASN A 105 17.76 -13.80 -10.24
CA ASN A 105 17.97 -14.87 -11.23
C ASN A 105 18.56 -16.17 -10.66
N ASP A 106 18.50 -16.38 -9.35
CA ASP A 106 18.88 -17.63 -8.71
C ASP A 106 17.63 -18.31 -8.11
N SER A 107 17.60 -19.65 -8.11
CA SER A 107 16.56 -20.41 -7.39
C SER A 107 17.13 -21.58 -6.59
N GLY A 108 18.46 -21.72 -6.57
CA GLY A 108 19.18 -22.75 -5.83
C GLY A 108 19.45 -22.39 -4.37
N GLU A 109 19.17 -21.15 -3.99
CA GLU A 109 19.56 -20.61 -2.68
C GLU A 109 18.53 -20.83 -1.57
N ALA A 110 18.99 -20.66 -0.33
CA ALA A 110 18.16 -20.81 0.84
C ALA A 110 17.24 -19.58 0.99
N GLY A 111 15.95 -19.77 0.77
CA GLY A 111 14.95 -18.71 0.84
C GLY A 111 13.95 -18.84 -0.30
N LEU A 112 13.33 -17.72 -0.64
CA LEU A 112 12.56 -17.56 -1.87
C LEU A 112 13.34 -16.63 -2.79
N HIS A 113 13.92 -17.20 -3.84
CA HIS A 113 14.67 -16.50 -4.87
C HIS A 113 13.99 -16.77 -6.22
N ALA A 114 13.68 -15.69 -6.94
CA ALA A 114 13.00 -15.73 -8.20
C ALA A 114 14.00 -15.76 -9.36
N THR A 115 13.60 -16.45 -10.43
CA THR A 115 14.44 -16.61 -11.64
C THR A 115 14.40 -15.39 -12.56
N PHE A 116 14.23 -14.19 -12.00
CA PHE A 116 14.28 -12.91 -12.69
C PHE A 116 14.78 -11.82 -11.73
N LYS A 117 15.27 -10.72 -12.28
CA LYS A 117 15.78 -9.54 -11.55
C LYS A 117 15.12 -8.27 -12.08
N LEU A 118 15.02 -7.25 -11.23
CA LEU A 118 14.40 -6.00 -11.62
C LEU A 118 15.37 -5.04 -12.32
N SER A 119 14.82 -4.12 -13.10
CA SER A 119 15.51 -3.03 -13.75
C SER A 119 15.46 -1.78 -12.88
N ALA A 120 16.63 -1.28 -12.46
CA ALA A 120 16.75 0.02 -11.78
C ALA A 120 16.22 1.20 -12.63
N GLY A 121 16.06 1.04 -13.95
CA GLY A 121 15.47 2.06 -14.83
C GLY A 121 13.94 2.17 -14.75
N GLY A 122 13.27 1.24 -14.06
CA GLY A 122 11.82 1.17 -13.94
C GLY A 122 11.18 0.17 -14.91
N GLU A 123 10.13 -0.47 -14.43
CA GLU A 123 9.30 -1.48 -15.12
C GLU A 123 8.04 -1.78 -14.29
N LEU A 124 7.51 -2.99 -14.36
CA LEU A 124 6.38 -3.44 -13.54
C LEU A 124 6.73 -4.68 -12.72
N VAL A 125 5.97 -4.92 -11.66
CA VAL A 125 5.85 -6.21 -10.99
C VAL A 125 4.37 -6.52 -10.82
N ALA A 126 3.97 -7.75 -11.12
CA ALA A 126 2.60 -8.22 -10.93
C ALA A 126 2.57 -9.52 -10.11
N LEU A 127 1.60 -9.60 -9.21
CA LEU A 127 1.20 -10.82 -8.51
C LEU A 127 0.01 -11.43 -9.26
N VAL A 128 0.12 -12.70 -9.63
CA VAL A 128 -0.89 -13.43 -10.41
C VAL A 128 -1.37 -14.64 -9.61
N ALA A 129 -2.68 -14.88 -9.65
CA ALA A 129 -3.33 -15.99 -8.97
C ALA A 129 -2.83 -17.35 -9.50
N SER A 130 -3.13 -18.42 -8.76
CA SER A 130 -2.71 -19.78 -9.11
C SER A 130 -3.34 -20.31 -10.41
N ASP A 131 -4.36 -19.65 -10.95
CA ASP A 131 -4.91 -19.96 -12.28
C ASP A 131 -4.00 -19.48 -13.44
N GLY A 132 -2.94 -18.72 -13.13
CA GLY A 132 -1.96 -18.19 -14.07
C GLY A 132 -2.46 -17.04 -14.94
N THR A 133 -3.65 -16.50 -14.69
CA THR A 133 -4.30 -15.49 -15.55
C THR A 133 -4.94 -14.34 -14.79
N THR A 134 -5.47 -14.58 -13.59
CA THR A 134 -6.09 -13.56 -12.76
C THR A 134 -5.01 -12.75 -12.07
N ARG A 135 -4.84 -11.50 -12.48
CA ARG A 135 -3.92 -10.56 -11.81
C ARG A 135 -4.51 -10.14 -10.47
N VAL A 136 -3.77 -10.42 -9.40
CA VAL A 136 -4.13 -10.09 -8.01
C VAL A 136 -3.76 -8.63 -7.71
N ASP A 137 -2.53 -8.26 -8.03
CA ASP A 137 -2.01 -6.90 -7.82
C ASP A 137 -0.91 -6.56 -8.83
N GLU A 138 -0.64 -5.27 -9.01
CA GLU A 138 0.39 -4.76 -9.93
C GLU A 138 0.92 -3.41 -9.46
N VAL A 139 2.23 -3.22 -9.63
CA VAL A 139 2.88 -1.92 -9.50
C VAL A 139 3.71 -1.65 -10.75
N VAL A 140 3.64 -0.41 -11.24
CA VAL A 140 4.57 0.13 -12.23
C VAL A 140 5.43 1.16 -11.52
N PHE A 141 6.75 1.06 -11.64
CA PHE A 141 7.70 1.93 -10.98
C PHE A 141 8.68 2.54 -11.99
N GLY A 142 9.17 3.74 -11.68
CA GLY A 142 10.14 4.46 -12.51
C GLY A 142 11.58 4.17 -12.11
N ASN A 143 12.50 5.04 -12.55
CA ASN A 143 13.90 4.96 -12.19
C ASN A 143 14.09 4.94 -10.66
N GLN A 144 14.87 3.99 -10.18
CA GLN A 144 15.16 3.77 -8.76
C GLN A 144 16.44 4.48 -8.32
N VAL A 145 16.49 4.81 -7.04
CA VAL A 145 17.68 5.33 -6.37
C VAL A 145 18.30 4.16 -5.60
N VAL A 146 19.61 4.01 -5.67
CA VAL A 146 20.35 2.95 -4.95
C VAL A 146 20.00 3.00 -3.47
N ASP A 147 19.71 1.84 -2.89
CA ASP A 147 19.37 1.60 -1.49
C ASP A 147 18.09 2.32 -0.99
N VAL A 148 17.26 2.83 -1.90
CA VAL A 148 15.95 3.43 -1.62
C VAL A 148 14.87 2.54 -2.23
N SER A 149 14.01 1.98 -1.39
CA SER A 149 12.91 1.13 -1.86
C SER A 149 11.75 1.96 -2.38
N TYR A 150 10.84 1.30 -3.08
CA TYR A 150 9.57 1.85 -3.53
C TYR A 150 8.46 1.02 -2.90
N GLY A 151 7.61 1.64 -2.08
CA GLY A 151 6.64 0.91 -1.28
C GLY A 151 5.34 1.64 -1.05
N ARG A 152 4.32 0.88 -0.64
CA ARG A 152 3.01 1.40 -0.24
C ARG A 152 3.13 2.14 1.08
N PHE A 153 2.59 3.36 1.15
CA PHE A 153 2.50 4.09 2.41
C PHE A 153 1.14 4.83 2.53
N PRO A 154 0.31 4.50 3.54
CA PRO A 154 0.48 3.40 4.50
C PRO A 154 0.45 2.02 3.82
N ASN A 155 0.96 0.99 4.51
CA ASN A 155 0.93 -0.41 4.06
C ASN A 155 -0.45 -0.83 3.55
N ALA A 156 -0.48 -1.67 2.50
CA ALA A 156 -1.68 -2.07 1.76
C ALA A 156 -2.52 -0.91 1.15
N GLY A 157 -2.13 0.36 1.34
CA GLY A 157 -2.76 1.51 0.72
C GLY A 157 -2.51 1.57 -0.78
N THR A 158 -3.22 2.44 -1.49
CA THR A 158 -3.08 2.58 -2.95
C THR A 158 -1.89 3.42 -3.40
N PHE A 159 -1.16 4.03 -2.46
CA PHE A 159 -0.13 5.02 -2.74
C PHE A 159 1.25 4.42 -2.63
N TRP A 160 2.00 4.50 -3.72
CA TRP A 160 3.40 4.10 -3.77
C TRP A 160 4.30 5.32 -3.73
N ARG A 161 5.43 5.20 -3.03
CA ARG A 161 6.45 6.25 -2.96
C ARG A 161 7.82 5.68 -2.66
N GLN A 162 8.85 6.48 -2.86
CA GLN A 162 10.20 6.14 -2.42
C GLN A 162 10.28 6.14 -0.89
N LEU A 163 10.89 5.10 -0.33
CA LEU A 163 11.13 4.94 1.10
C LEU A 163 12.64 4.88 1.32
N ALA A 164 13.17 5.86 2.06
CA ALA A 164 14.61 5.99 2.28
C ALA A 164 15.20 4.94 3.22
N ASP A 165 14.35 4.21 3.96
CA ASP A 165 14.74 3.06 4.77
C ASP A 165 13.93 1.85 4.30
N PRO A 166 14.55 0.91 3.56
CA PRO A 166 13.86 -0.29 3.12
C PRO A 166 13.45 -1.19 4.30
N THR A 167 12.23 -1.73 4.27
CA THR A 167 11.60 -2.41 5.42
C THR A 167 11.20 -3.87 5.19
N PRO A 168 12.07 -4.72 4.63
CA PRO A 168 11.71 -6.11 4.34
C PRO A 168 11.34 -6.88 5.61
N GLY A 169 10.16 -7.50 5.57
CA GLY A 169 9.58 -8.25 6.67
C GLY A 169 8.91 -7.38 7.75
N ALA A 170 8.77 -6.07 7.53
CA ALA A 170 8.33 -5.11 8.54
C ALA A 170 7.35 -4.07 7.96
N GLU A 171 6.84 -3.19 8.84
CA GLU A 171 5.95 -2.12 8.41
C GLU A 171 6.71 -1.02 7.66
N ASN A 172 6.21 -0.63 6.48
CA ASN A 172 6.77 0.49 5.73
C ASN A 172 6.66 1.76 6.56
N HIS A 173 7.77 2.46 6.69
CA HIS A 173 7.79 3.76 7.33
C HIS A 173 8.68 4.71 6.53
N THR A 174 8.44 6.00 6.71
CA THR A 174 9.25 7.03 6.09
C THR A 174 10.25 7.55 7.11
N LEU A 175 11.54 7.56 6.77
CA LEU A 175 12.50 8.40 7.49
C LEU A 175 12.19 9.86 7.16
N PHE A 176 11.69 10.58 8.15
CA PHE A 176 11.58 12.01 8.05
C PHE A 176 12.91 12.65 8.48
N LEU A 177 13.41 13.61 7.70
CA LEU A 177 14.55 14.46 8.05
C LEU A 177 14.29 15.28 9.34
N GLY A 178 13.04 15.36 9.77
CA GLY A 178 12.56 15.98 11.00
C GLY A 178 11.05 16.15 10.99
N GLU A 179 10.52 16.89 11.96
CA GLU A 179 9.12 17.32 11.99
C GLU A 179 9.01 18.77 11.52
N VAL A 180 7.91 19.11 10.86
CA VAL A 180 7.56 20.49 10.55
C VAL A 180 6.90 21.13 11.76
N ASP A 181 7.40 22.31 12.15
CA ASP A 181 6.84 23.10 13.24
C ASP A 181 5.37 23.46 13.00
N ASP A 182 4.61 23.53 14.08
CA ASP A 182 3.17 23.80 14.04
C ASP A 182 2.81 25.16 13.42
N THR A 183 1.61 25.27 12.86
CA THR A 183 1.17 26.52 12.24
C THR A 183 0.81 27.57 13.29
N LYS A 184 1.20 28.82 13.03
CA LYS A 184 0.92 29.96 13.90
C LYS A 184 0.00 30.94 13.20
N PHE A 185 -0.97 31.42 13.94
CA PHE A 185 -2.01 32.35 13.48
C PHE A 185 -1.79 33.71 14.12
N SER A 186 -1.82 34.78 13.34
CA SER A 186 -1.69 36.14 13.87
C SER A 186 -2.91 36.62 14.65
N LEU A 187 -4.05 35.94 14.47
CA LEU A 187 -5.32 36.23 15.13
C LEU A 187 -5.88 34.96 15.76
N ASP A 188 -6.26 35.07 17.03
CA ASP A 188 -6.98 34.02 17.72
C ASP A 188 -8.38 33.84 17.10
N ARG A 189 -8.89 32.60 17.09
CA ARG A 189 -10.28 32.32 16.76
C ARG A 189 -11.22 33.13 17.62
N GLY A 190 -12.37 33.52 17.07
CA GLY A 190 -13.34 34.30 17.82
C GLY A 190 -14.34 35.04 16.94
N PHE A 191 -15.05 35.96 17.59
CA PHE A 191 -16.05 36.82 16.97
C PHE A 191 -15.40 38.16 16.60
N TYR A 192 -15.61 38.59 15.36
CA TYR A 192 -15.05 39.83 14.82
C TYR A 192 -16.15 40.66 14.15
N GLU A 193 -16.29 41.90 14.60
CA GLU A 193 -17.32 42.83 14.09
C GLU A 193 -16.90 43.52 12.78
N GLU A 194 -15.60 43.49 12.44
CA GLU A 194 -15.02 44.14 11.26
C GLU A 194 -14.13 43.16 10.48
N PRO A 195 -13.91 43.38 9.17
CA PRO A 195 -12.99 42.56 8.41
C PRO A 195 -11.56 42.63 8.94
N ASN A 196 -10.90 41.47 9.02
CA ASN A 196 -9.52 41.35 9.49
C ASN A 196 -8.61 40.65 8.47
N GLU A 197 -7.30 40.84 8.61
CA GLU A 197 -6.29 40.08 7.85
C GLU A 197 -5.59 39.09 8.77
N LEU A 198 -5.70 37.81 8.43
CA LEU A 198 -5.04 36.72 9.14
C LEU A 198 -3.74 36.35 8.43
N ALA A 199 -2.63 36.45 9.15
CA ALA A 199 -1.35 35.93 8.71
C ALA A 199 -1.09 34.54 9.32
N LEU A 200 -0.55 33.64 8.49
CA LEU A 200 -0.09 32.31 8.89
C LEU A 200 1.44 32.28 8.86
N SER A 201 2.04 31.53 9.78
CA SER A 201 3.50 31.33 9.81
C SER A 201 3.87 29.97 10.37
N CYS A 202 5.09 29.52 10.09
CA CYS A 202 5.69 28.28 10.56
C CYS A 202 7.20 28.55 10.74
N ASP A 203 7.80 28.03 11.80
CA ASP A 203 9.22 28.28 12.10
C ASP A 203 10.16 27.42 11.23
N THR A 204 9.66 26.32 10.66
CA THR A 204 10.44 25.44 9.80
C THR A 204 10.76 26.14 8.48
N LEU A 205 12.01 26.53 8.32
CA LEU A 205 12.49 27.15 7.09
C LEU A 205 12.26 26.25 5.87
N GLY A 206 11.63 26.82 4.85
CA GLY A 206 11.29 26.13 3.60
C GLY A 206 10.01 25.30 3.66
N ALA A 207 9.26 25.33 4.77
CA ALA A 207 7.93 24.73 4.82
C ALA A 207 6.91 25.55 4.02
N VAL A 208 5.97 24.85 3.40
CA VAL A 208 4.82 25.37 2.66
C VAL A 208 3.59 25.22 3.53
N ILE A 209 2.94 26.33 3.87
CA ILE A 209 1.66 26.30 4.58
C ILE A 209 0.53 26.17 3.56
N VAL A 210 -0.37 25.23 3.78
CA VAL A 210 -1.58 25.04 2.97
C VAL A 210 -2.80 25.14 3.86
N TYR A 211 -3.83 25.83 3.39
CA TYR A 211 -5.08 25.99 4.11
C TYR A 211 -6.31 25.68 3.25
N THR A 212 -7.40 25.32 3.91
CA THR A 212 -8.71 25.10 3.30
C THR A 212 -9.75 25.95 4.03
N LEU A 213 -10.78 26.35 3.30
CA LEU A 213 -11.92 27.12 3.83
C LEU A 213 -13.25 26.36 3.72
N ASP A 214 -13.22 25.15 3.16
CA ASP A 214 -14.37 24.26 2.99
C ASP A 214 -14.45 23.18 4.07
N GLY A 215 -13.53 23.21 5.04
CA GLY A 215 -13.45 22.25 6.14
C GLY A 215 -12.73 20.95 5.81
N SER A 216 -12.21 20.75 4.60
CA SER A 216 -11.36 19.59 4.28
C SER A 216 -9.97 19.69 4.94
N ASP A 217 -9.30 18.56 5.19
CA ASP A 217 -7.92 18.57 5.68
C ASP A 217 -7.00 19.09 4.57
N PRO A 218 -6.16 20.12 4.79
CA PRO A 218 -5.18 20.56 3.82
C PRO A 218 -4.12 19.48 3.60
N TYR A 219 -3.61 19.41 2.37
CA TYR A 219 -2.64 18.43 1.95
C TYR A 219 -1.78 18.98 0.82
N PHE A 220 -0.46 18.92 1.02
CA PHE A 220 0.53 19.27 0.02
C PHE A 220 1.40 18.04 -0.28
N PRO A 221 1.51 17.62 -1.55
CA PRO A 221 2.30 16.45 -1.90
C PRO A 221 3.78 16.70 -1.74
N ASP A 222 4.45 15.69 -1.17
CA ASP A 222 5.89 15.57 -1.12
C ASP A 222 6.42 15.05 -2.48
N GLU A 223 7.74 15.14 -2.70
CA GLU A 223 8.35 14.54 -3.89
C GLU A 223 8.09 13.03 -3.92
N GLY A 224 7.63 12.53 -5.07
CA GLY A 224 7.23 11.13 -5.25
C GLY A 224 5.85 10.77 -4.68
N ASP A 225 5.14 11.71 -4.05
CA ASP A 225 3.74 11.53 -3.68
C ASP A 225 2.82 11.95 -4.83
N SER A 226 2.10 10.99 -5.39
CA SER A 226 1.20 11.19 -6.54
C SER A 226 -0.20 11.67 -6.15
N ARG A 227 -0.50 11.82 -4.85
CA ARG A 227 -1.77 12.37 -4.40
C ARG A 227 -1.93 13.81 -4.90
N PRO A 228 -3.10 14.19 -5.46
CA PRO A 228 -3.35 15.58 -5.76
C PRO A 228 -3.38 16.37 -4.45
N GLY A 229 -2.62 17.47 -4.39
CA GLY A 229 -2.75 18.44 -3.31
C GLY A 229 -4.17 18.99 -3.23
N ASN A 230 -4.59 19.40 -2.05
CA ASN A 230 -5.86 20.11 -1.85
C ASN A 230 -5.62 21.38 -1.01
N GLY A 231 -6.59 22.30 -1.06
CA GLY A 231 -6.46 23.59 -0.41
C GLY A 231 -5.64 24.61 -1.22
N THR A 232 -5.29 25.70 -0.55
CA THR A 232 -4.59 26.86 -1.12
C THR A 232 -3.26 27.05 -0.42
N VAL A 233 -2.19 27.22 -1.20
CA VAL A 233 -0.86 27.56 -0.67
C VAL A 233 -0.91 28.99 -0.13
N TYR A 234 -0.58 29.15 1.14
CA TYR A 234 -0.53 30.46 1.79
C TYR A 234 0.66 31.26 1.27
N THR A 235 0.38 32.40 0.65
CA THR A 235 1.40 33.32 0.11
C THR A 235 1.18 34.77 0.56
N GLU A 236 -0.03 35.11 1.00
CA GLU A 236 -0.42 36.44 1.47
C GLU A 236 -1.48 36.34 2.57
N PRO A 237 -1.64 37.36 3.44
CA PRO A 237 -2.66 37.38 4.47
C PRO A 237 -4.08 37.09 3.95
N ILE A 238 -4.82 36.27 4.70
CA ILE A 238 -6.18 35.86 4.36
C ILE A 238 -7.15 36.91 4.89
N ARG A 239 -7.92 37.52 3.98
CA ARG A 239 -8.99 38.44 4.36
C ARG A 239 -10.19 37.68 4.93
N LEU A 240 -10.55 38.01 6.17
CA LEU A 240 -11.70 37.47 6.89
C LEU A 240 -12.80 38.54 6.94
N ASP A 241 -13.77 38.47 6.04
CA ASP A 241 -14.91 39.41 5.94
C ASP A 241 -16.28 38.75 6.14
N LYS A 242 -16.26 37.47 6.50
CA LYS A 242 -17.43 36.63 6.80
C LYS A 242 -17.02 35.47 7.69
N THR A 243 -18.01 34.80 8.27
CA THR A 243 -17.79 33.58 9.04
C THR A 243 -17.01 32.56 8.21
N THR A 244 -15.86 32.15 8.72
CA THR A 244 -14.88 31.33 8.03
C THR A 244 -14.36 30.25 8.98
N VAL A 245 -14.47 28.99 8.55
CA VAL A 245 -13.75 27.87 9.17
C VAL A 245 -12.50 27.65 8.33
N LEU A 246 -11.35 27.83 8.93
CA LEU A 246 -10.07 27.67 8.28
C LEU A 246 -9.34 26.49 8.91
N ARG A 247 -8.85 25.58 8.07
CA ARG A 247 -7.95 24.50 8.48
C ARG A 247 -6.60 24.69 7.80
N ALA A 248 -5.50 24.59 8.54
CA ALA A 248 -4.16 24.80 7.99
C ALA A 248 -3.19 23.72 8.49
N ALA A 249 -2.21 23.39 7.65
CA ALA A 249 -1.05 22.58 8.03
C ALA A 249 0.18 23.02 7.22
N ALA A 250 1.36 22.74 7.74
CA ALA A 250 2.63 23.02 7.11
C ALA A 250 3.31 21.74 6.62
N PHE A 251 3.88 21.81 5.42
CA PHE A 251 4.46 20.67 4.71
C PHE A 251 5.88 21.01 4.27
N LYS A 252 6.78 20.05 4.36
CA LYS A 252 8.13 20.17 3.80
C LYS A 252 8.56 18.82 3.24
N PRO A 253 9.10 18.78 2.00
CA PRO A 253 9.53 17.52 1.42
C PRO A 253 10.51 16.75 2.31
N GLY A 254 10.25 15.46 2.50
CA GLY A 254 11.04 14.58 3.39
C GLY A 254 10.90 14.86 4.89
N TYR A 255 9.96 15.70 5.35
CA TYR A 255 9.66 15.92 6.77
C TYR A 255 8.26 15.43 7.12
N ASN A 256 8.03 15.11 8.41
CA ASN A 256 6.70 14.81 8.89
C ASN A 256 5.90 16.11 8.92
N PRO A 257 4.74 16.23 8.23
CA PRO A 257 3.96 17.47 8.24
C PRO A 257 3.47 17.82 9.64
N SER A 258 3.15 19.09 9.86
CA SER A 258 2.49 19.51 11.10
C SER A 258 1.11 18.86 11.23
N ASN A 259 0.55 18.85 12.43
CA ASN A 259 -0.87 18.59 12.60
C ASN A 259 -1.71 19.62 11.84
N VAL A 260 -2.97 19.25 11.60
CA VAL A 260 -3.96 20.18 11.04
C VAL A 260 -4.56 21.02 12.17
N ASP A 261 -4.31 22.33 12.13
CA ASP A 261 -4.97 23.30 12.99
C ASP A 261 -6.32 23.71 12.41
N THR A 262 -7.30 23.96 13.30
CA THR A 262 -8.64 24.41 12.91
C THR A 262 -9.03 25.64 13.71
N GLN A 263 -9.32 26.74 13.00
CA GLN A 263 -9.75 28.01 13.58
C GLN A 263 -11.08 28.47 12.97
N SER A 264 -11.96 29.03 13.81
CA SER A 264 -13.23 29.60 13.39
C SER A 264 -13.24 31.09 13.67
N TYR A 265 -13.48 31.87 12.63
CA TYR A 265 -13.64 33.31 12.69
C TYR A 265 -15.10 33.60 12.37
N VAL A 266 -15.84 34.20 13.29
CA VAL A 266 -17.29 34.40 13.18
C VAL A 266 -17.60 35.87 12.99
#